data_AF-A0A2V3Y8C3-F1
#
_entry.id   AF-A0A2V3Y8C3-F1
#
_cell.length_a   1.000
_cell.length_b   1.000
_cell.length_c   1.000
_cell.angle_alpha   90.00
_cell.angle_beta   90.00
_cell.angle_gamma   90.00
#
_symmetry.space_group_name_H-M   'P 1'
#
loop_
_entity.id
_entity.type
_entity.pdbx_description
1 polymer ?
#
loop_
_entity_poly.entity_id
_entity_poly.type
_entity_poly.pdbx_seq_one_letter_code
_entity_poly.pdbx_strand_id
1 'polypeptide(L)'
;MQAVLYTLANKFLSKDDLNQVKEVLFMTPLGQMLVKDGFEKGIERGAGALISICRETGFSYDDTRKKLIEKLELDSPAAVRYMEEFWGRTSV
;
A
#
# COMPACT_ATOMS: atom_id res chain seq x y z
N MET A 1 3.86 -20.46 8.36
CA MET A 1 3.96 -20.36 9.84
C MET A 1 3.10 -19.26 10.46
N GLN A 2 2.89 -18.10 9.83
CA GLN A 2 2.03 -17.01 10.37
C GLN A 2 0.60 -17.45 10.70
N ALA A 3 0.00 -18.35 9.90
CA ALA A 3 -1.34 -18.88 10.14
C ALA A 3 -1.49 -19.67 11.46
N VAL A 4 -0.42 -20.31 11.94
CA VAL A 4 -0.43 -21.08 13.21
C VAL A 4 -0.39 -20.13 14.40
N LEU A 5 0.46 -19.10 14.36
CA LEU A 5 0.50 -18.08 15.40
C LEU A 5 -0.83 -17.31 15.49
N TYR A 6 -1.45 -16.98 14.35
CA TYR A 6 -2.74 -16.31 14.31
C TYR A 6 -3.88 -17.18 14.85
N THR A 7 -3.90 -18.47 14.49
CA THR A 7 -4.92 -19.41 15.01
C THR A 7 -4.75 -19.68 16.50
N LEU A 8 -3.51 -19.78 17.00
CA LEU A 8 -3.25 -19.90 18.44
C LEU A 8 -3.66 -18.61 19.18
N ALA A 9 -3.29 -17.43 18.68
CA ALA A 9 -3.72 -16.17 19.26
C ALA A 9 -5.26 -16.06 19.32
N ASN A 10 -5.97 -16.38 18.24
CA ASN A 10 -7.43 -16.34 18.19
C ASN A 10 -8.12 -17.42 19.04
N LYS A 11 -7.44 -18.53 19.31
CA LYS A 11 -7.97 -19.63 20.14
C LYS A 11 -7.80 -19.36 21.64
N PHE A 12 -6.72 -18.71 22.03
CA PHE A 12 -6.33 -18.56 23.44
C PHE A 12 -6.52 -17.16 24.01
N LEU A 13 -6.57 -16.12 23.16
CA LEU A 13 -6.74 -14.74 23.60
C LEU A 13 -8.18 -14.29 23.40
N SER A 14 -8.71 -13.52 24.36
CA SER A 14 -9.95 -12.78 24.15
C SER A 14 -9.73 -11.66 23.12
N LYS A 15 -10.81 -11.04 22.62
CA LYS A 15 -10.70 -9.90 21.69
C LYS A 15 -9.93 -8.73 22.31
N ASP A 16 -10.11 -8.50 23.60
CA ASP A 16 -9.43 -7.42 24.32
C ASP A 16 -7.93 -7.72 24.47
N ASP A 17 -7.57 -8.96 24.81
CA ASP A 17 -6.17 -9.39 24.87
C ASP A 17 -5.48 -9.29 23.49
N LEU A 18 -6.20 -9.65 22.41
CA LEU A 18 -5.72 -9.51 21.04
C LEU A 18 -5.49 -8.05 20.66
N ASN A 19 -6.36 -7.15 21.08
CA ASN A 19 -6.18 -5.70 20.88
C ASN A 19 -4.96 -5.19 21.65
N GLN A 20 -4.75 -5.64 22.89
CA GLN A 20 -3.57 -5.26 23.67
C GLN A 20 -2.28 -5.77 23.01
N VAL A 21 -2.24 -7.02 22.56
CA VAL A 21 -1.08 -7.58 21.83
C VAL A 21 -0.83 -6.81 20.54
N LYS A 22 -1.90 -6.44 19.82
CA LYS A 22 -1.83 -5.62 18.62
C LYS A 22 -1.21 -4.26 18.93
N GLU A 23 -1.69 -3.54 19.95
CA GLU A 23 -1.14 -2.24 20.35
C GLU A 23 0.33 -2.31 20.74
N VAL A 24 0.72 -3.30 21.56
CA VAL A 24 2.13 -3.51 21.94
C VAL A 24 2.97 -3.81 20.70
N LEU A 25 2.47 -4.62 19.76
CA LEU A 25 3.17 -4.91 18.51
C LEU A 25 3.35 -3.65 17.67
N PHE A 26 2.33 -2.80 17.51
CA PHE A 26 2.42 -1.54 16.77
C PHE A 26 3.46 -0.57 17.36
N MET A 27 3.70 -0.63 18.66
CA MET A 27 4.71 0.19 19.34
C MET A 27 6.14 -0.32 19.09
N THR A 28 6.32 -1.56 18.64
CA THR A 28 7.66 -2.10 18.34
C THR A 28 8.20 -1.60 17.01
N PRO A 29 9.54 -1.55 16.83
CA PRO A 29 10.13 -1.27 15.53
C PRO A 29 9.64 -2.20 14.43
N LEU A 30 9.46 -3.49 14.74
CA LEU A 30 8.94 -4.48 13.79
C LEU A 30 7.50 -4.15 13.37
N GLY A 31 6.64 -3.79 14.32
CA GLY A 31 5.29 -3.35 14.02
C GLY A 31 5.28 -2.14 13.10
N GLN A 32 6.04 -1.10 13.44
CA GLN A 32 6.16 0.10 12.61
C GLN A 32 6.67 -0.21 11.19
N MET A 33 7.65 -1.10 11.04
CA MET A 33 8.12 -1.57 9.75
C MET A 33 7.00 -2.26 8.95
N LEU A 34 6.24 -3.16 9.58
CA LEU A 34 5.12 -3.84 8.92
C LEU A 34 4.02 -2.85 8.47
N VAL A 35 3.72 -1.84 9.29
CA VAL A 35 2.79 -0.77 8.91
C VAL A 35 3.29 -0.02 7.69
N LYS A 36 4.55 0.42 7.72
CA LYS A 36 5.17 1.17 6.63
C LYS A 36 5.19 0.37 5.34
N ASP A 37 5.64 -0.89 5.38
CA ASP A 37 5.62 -1.80 4.24
C ASP A 37 4.20 -1.99 3.69
N GLY A 38 3.20 -2.04 4.56
CA GLY A 38 1.79 -2.13 4.20
C GLY A 38 1.29 -0.90 3.45
N PHE A 39 1.61 0.30 3.96
CA PHE A 39 1.30 1.56 3.29
C PHE A 39 2.00 1.67 1.93
N GLU A 40 3.29 1.37 1.86
CA GLU A 40 4.06 1.43 0.60
C GLU A 40 3.47 0.50 -0.47
N LYS A 41 3.12 -0.74 -0.12
CA LYS A 41 2.44 -1.69 -1.03
C LYS A 41 1.05 -1.22 -1.43
N GLY A 42 0.33 -0.57 -0.50
CA GLY A 42 -0.99 0.00 -0.77
C GLY A 42 -0.92 1.12 -1.81
N ILE A 43 0.03 2.04 -1.63
CA ILE A 43 0.31 3.14 -2.55
C ILE A 43 0.76 2.62 -3.92
N GLU A 44 1.68 1.65 -3.97
CA GLU A 44 2.15 1.04 -5.21
C GLU A 44 0.98 0.46 -6.03
N ARG A 45 0.12 -0.34 -5.40
CA ARG A 45 -1.06 -0.91 -6.05
C ARG A 45 -2.05 0.16 -6.50
N GLY A 46 -2.29 1.17 -5.66
CA GLY A 46 -3.18 2.29 -5.97
C GLY A 46 -2.68 3.12 -7.15
N ALA A 47 -1.38 3.41 -7.19
CA ALA A 47 -0.75 4.14 -8.28
C ALA A 47 -0.83 3.37 -9.60
N GLY A 48 -0.49 2.08 -9.60
CA GLY A 48 -0.62 1.22 -10.78
C GLY A 48 -2.05 1.16 -11.31
N ALA A 49 -3.05 0.98 -10.43
CA ALA A 49 -4.45 0.97 -10.82
C ALA A 49 -4.92 2.32 -11.39
N LEU A 50 -4.55 3.43 -10.75
CA LEU A 50 -4.89 4.78 -11.23
C LEU A 50 -4.28 5.03 -12.61
N ILE A 51 -3.02 4.65 -12.81
CA ILE A 51 -2.30 4.81 -14.08
C ILE A 51 -2.98 4.00 -15.19
N SER A 52 -3.33 2.73 -14.93
CA SER A 52 -4.05 1.89 -15.90
C SER A 52 -5.37 2.53 -16.30
N ILE A 53 -6.17 2.96 -15.33
CA ILE A 53 -7.48 3.59 -15.59
C ILE A 53 -7.31 4.90 -16.37
N CYS A 54 -6.35 5.75 -15.98
CA CYS A 54 -6.09 7.02 -16.68
C CYS A 54 -5.66 6.77 -18.13
N ARG A 55 -4.85 5.75 -18.38
CA ARG A 55 -4.44 5.35 -19.72
C ARG A 55 -5.62 4.80 -20.54
N GLU A 56 -6.43 3.92 -19.97
CA GLU A 56 -7.62 3.35 -20.61
C GLU A 56 -8.66 4.42 -20.96
N THR A 57 -8.78 5.46 -20.12
CA THR A 57 -9.68 6.60 -20.34
C THR A 57 -9.08 7.69 -21.22
N GLY A 58 -7.83 7.53 -21.68
CA GLY A 58 -7.19 8.43 -22.65
C GLY A 58 -6.54 9.68 -22.08
N PHE A 59 -6.28 9.74 -20.76
CA PHE A 59 -5.51 10.84 -20.16
C PHE A 59 -4.06 10.83 -20.65
N SER A 60 -3.44 12.01 -20.69
CA SER A 60 -2.02 12.15 -21.01
C SER A 60 -1.12 11.69 -19.85
N TYR A 61 0.16 11.48 -20.16
CA TYR A 61 1.19 11.18 -19.15
C TYR A 61 1.25 12.29 -18.08
N ASP A 62 1.27 13.55 -18.50
CA ASP A 62 1.37 14.70 -17.59
C ASP A 62 0.13 14.86 -16.70
N ASP A 63 -1.07 14.63 -17.25
CA ASP A 63 -2.32 14.72 -16.47
C ASP A 63 -2.42 13.58 -15.45
N THR A 64 -2.01 12.38 -15.83
CA THR A 64 -1.97 11.22 -14.93
C THR A 64 -0.96 11.44 -13.80
N ARG A 65 0.23 11.99 -14.11
CA ARG A 65 1.23 12.36 -13.11
C ARG A 65 0.68 13.39 -12.10
N LYS A 66 -0.03 14.42 -12.57
CA LYS A 66 -0.67 15.40 -11.68
C LYS A 66 -1.71 14.75 -10.77
N LYS A 67 -2.54 13.86 -11.32
CA LYS A 67 -3.54 13.12 -10.52
C LYS A 67 -2.89 12.24 -9.45
N LEU A 68 -1.75 11.61 -9.72
CA LEU A 68 -1.01 10.84 -8.71
C LEU A 68 -0.56 11.72 -7.54
N ILE A 69 -0.03 12.90 -7.84
CA ILE A 69 0.39 13.88 -6.81
C ILE A 69 -0.82 14.34 -5.99
N GLU A 70 -1.92 14.71 -6.65
CA GLU A 70 -3.10 15.27 -5.97
C GLU A 70 -3.93 14.22 -5.22
N LYS A 71 -4.05 12.99 -5.74
CA LYS A 71 -4.98 11.97 -5.20
C LYS A 71 -4.30 10.97 -4.28
N LEU A 72 -3.02 10.70 -4.47
CA LEU A 72 -2.26 9.79 -3.62
C LEU A 72 -1.27 10.55 -2.71
N GLU A 73 -1.34 11.88 -2.70
CA GLU A 73 -0.50 12.77 -1.88
C GLU A 73 1.00 12.47 -2.04
N LEU A 74 1.39 12.05 -3.26
CA LEU A 74 2.77 11.69 -3.58
C LEU A 74 3.62 12.91 -3.83
N ASP A 75 4.89 12.83 -3.45
CA ASP A 75 5.86 13.80 -3.92
C ASP A 75 6.11 13.64 -5.44
N SER A 76 6.63 14.71 -6.05
CA SER A 76 6.89 14.70 -7.50
C SER A 76 7.84 13.57 -7.93
N PRO A 77 8.93 13.24 -7.20
CA PRO A 77 9.79 12.12 -7.56
C PRO A 77 9.10 10.75 -7.51
N ALA A 78 8.29 10.45 -6.49
CA ALA A 78 7.58 9.18 -6.40
C ALA A 78 6.53 9.04 -7.49
N ALA A 79 5.81 10.13 -7.81
CA ALA A 79 4.86 10.13 -8.91
C ALA A 79 5.54 9.83 -10.26
N VAL A 80 6.72 10.42 -10.53
CA VAL A 80 7.50 10.11 -11.74
C VAL A 80 7.93 8.65 -11.76
N ARG A 81 8.47 8.13 -10.65
CA ARG A 81 8.89 6.73 -10.54
C ARG A 81 7.75 5.76 -10.87
N TYR A 82 6.56 5.98 -10.30
CA TYR A 82 5.41 5.12 -10.58
C TYR A 82 4.90 5.27 -12.01
N MET A 83 4.94 6.48 -12.57
CA MET A 83 4.63 6.68 -13.99
C MET A 83 5.60 5.89 -14.88
N GLU A 84 6.90 5.96 -14.65
CA GLU A 84 7.90 5.18 -15.41
C GLU A 84 7.68 3.67 -15.27
N GLU A 85 7.36 3.22 -14.05
CA GLU A 85 7.16 1.81 -13.75
C GLU A 85 5.89 1.23 -14.40
N PHE A 86 4.78 1.96 -14.35
CA PHE A 86 3.46 1.41 -14.71
C PHE A 86 2.90 1.91 -16.04
N TRP A 87 3.36 3.05 -16.58
CA TRP A 87 2.83 3.60 -17.83
C TRP A 87 3.08 2.68 -19.03
N GLY A 88 4.27 2.05 -19.08
CA GLY A 88 4.72 1.18 -20.17
C GLY A 88 4.44 -0.32 -19.97
N ARG A 89 4.07 -0.76 -18.77
CA ARG A 89 3.73 -2.17 -18.52
C ARG A 89 2.38 -2.48 -19.15
N THR A 90 2.39 -3.07 -20.34
CA THR A 90 1.20 -3.71 -20.93
C THR A 90 0.69 -4.76 -19.97
N SER A 91 -0.58 -4.64 -19.58
CA SER A 91 -1.37 -5.73 -18.99
C SER A 91 -1.28 -6.94 -19.92
N VAL A 92 -0.58 -7.99 -19.47
CA VAL A 92 -0.65 -9.34 -20.04
C VAL A 92 -1.64 -10.14 -19.22
#